data_AF-A0A932UDC3-F1
#
_entry.id   AF-A0A932UDC3-F1
#
_cell.length_a   1.000
_cell.length_b   1.000
_cell.length_c   1.000
_cell.angle_alpha   90.00
_cell.angle_beta   90.00
_cell.angle_gamma   90.00
#
_symmetry.space_group_name_H-M   'P 1'
#
loop_
_entity.id
_entity.type
_entity.pdbx_description
1 polymer ?
#
loop_
_entity_poly.entity_id
_entity_poly.type
_entity_poly.pdbx_seq_one_letter_code
_entity_poly.pdbx_strand_id
1 'polypeptide(L)'
;MVEQSMAGGRVRATGQRGAAVPELYSGRVLVVEDDRMLAELICQLLDRSGFAVRTAHDGERALSLYREEPPDCIVLDVLLPRLDGWGVLRTIRASDHLTQVIVLTELGSAERRVEGLELGADDYLPKPFAPGELLARVRARTSARQRIRELQVAKDSAVRDVVRRYAETIPHELNQPLSIIVGYGELMQDVRTTPGEMREMAATMVEAGKELAELVKKFGQLRQFRARRFGGADMVDLNVDLDPNEEPAR
;
A
#
# COMPACT_ATOMS: atom_id res chain seq x y z
N MET A 1 48.27 25.34 -31.47
CA MET A 1 48.35 24.22 -32.44
C MET A 1 48.12 22.95 -31.65
N VAL A 2 47.07 22.23 -32.01
CA VAL A 2 46.61 20.97 -31.42
C VAL A 2 47.62 19.88 -31.78
N GLU A 3 47.96 18.96 -30.86
CA GLU A 3 48.05 17.53 -31.18
C GLU A 3 48.15 16.63 -29.94
N GLN A 4 47.61 15.44 -30.13
CA GLN A 4 47.15 14.44 -29.17
C GLN A 4 48.25 13.44 -28.75
N SER A 5 47.99 12.72 -27.65
CA SER A 5 47.80 11.25 -27.66
C SER A 5 48.67 10.41 -26.71
N MET A 6 47.99 9.87 -25.68
CA MET A 6 47.95 8.47 -25.22
C MET A 6 49.23 7.63 -25.03
N ALA A 7 49.48 7.26 -23.76
CA ALA A 7 49.71 5.88 -23.25
C ALA A 7 49.91 6.02 -21.73
N GLY A 8 49.36 5.22 -20.80
CA GLY A 8 48.84 3.86 -20.83
C GLY A 8 49.24 3.24 -19.49
N GLY A 9 48.40 3.37 -18.46
CA GLY A 9 48.67 2.87 -17.10
C GLY A 9 47.48 2.10 -16.55
N ARG A 10 47.44 0.78 -16.82
CA ARG A 10 46.42 -0.13 -16.28
C ARG A 10 46.73 -0.44 -14.82
N VAL A 11 45.90 0.04 -13.90
CA VAL A 11 45.86 -0.46 -12.52
C VAL A 11 44.96 -1.69 -12.47
N ARG A 12 45.57 -2.87 -12.27
CA ARG A 12 44.87 -4.08 -11.85
C ARG A 12 44.58 -3.98 -10.36
N ALA A 13 43.30 -3.94 -9.99
CA ALA A 13 42.86 -4.27 -8.65
C ALA A 13 41.99 -5.54 -8.74
N THR A 14 42.64 -6.68 -8.54
CA THR A 14 42.00 -7.96 -8.23
C THR A 14 41.40 -7.88 -6.83
N GLY A 15 40.12 -7.58 -6.74
CA GLY A 15 39.30 -7.74 -5.55
C GLY A 15 38.35 -8.92 -5.75
N GLN A 16 38.49 -9.93 -4.90
CA GLN A 16 37.68 -11.15 -4.88
C GLN A 16 36.18 -10.85 -5.00
N ARG A 17 35.53 -11.45 -6.01
CA ARG A 17 34.08 -11.54 -6.07
C ARG A 17 33.64 -12.42 -4.90
N GLY A 18 33.23 -11.79 -3.80
CA GLY A 18 32.36 -12.45 -2.82
C GLY A 18 31.16 -13.00 -3.59
N ALA A 19 30.94 -14.31 -3.49
CA ALA A 19 29.74 -14.93 -4.04
C ALA A 19 28.54 -14.18 -3.47
N ALA A 20 27.74 -13.56 -4.34
CA ALA A 20 26.48 -12.94 -3.94
C ALA A 20 25.66 -14.03 -3.26
N VAL A 21 25.42 -13.86 -1.96
CA VAL A 21 24.39 -14.63 -1.26
C VAL A 21 23.11 -14.40 -2.07
N PRO A 22 22.43 -15.45 -2.58
CA PRO A 22 21.21 -15.25 -3.34
C PRO A 22 20.25 -14.46 -2.46
N GLU A 23 19.74 -13.32 -2.93
CA GLU A 23 18.61 -12.65 -2.29
C GLU A 23 17.53 -13.73 -2.12
N LEU A 24 17.27 -14.13 -0.87
CA LEU A 24 16.15 -15.02 -0.57
C LEU A 24 14.89 -14.19 -0.84
N TYR A 25 14.21 -14.50 -1.93
CA TYR A 25 13.01 -13.80 -2.33
C TYR A 25 11.90 -14.19 -1.35
N SER A 26 11.45 -13.25 -0.54
CA SER A 26 10.29 -13.45 0.34
C SER A 26 9.02 -13.16 -0.45
N GLY A 27 7.96 -13.91 -0.18
CA GLY A 27 6.64 -13.68 -0.79
C GLY A 27 5.77 -14.92 -0.76
N ARG A 28 4.46 -14.73 -0.72
CA ARG A 28 3.46 -15.80 -0.71
C ARG A 28 3.03 -16.10 -2.14
N VAL A 29 3.15 -17.34 -2.57
CA VAL A 29 2.74 -17.78 -3.90
C VAL A 29 1.66 -18.85 -3.79
N LEU A 30 0.58 -18.69 -4.55
CA LEU A 30 -0.43 -19.73 -4.72
C LEU A 30 -0.24 -20.39 -6.09
N VAL A 31 0.03 -21.69 -6.10
CA VAL A 31 0.10 -22.50 -7.32
C VAL A 31 -1.25 -23.19 -7.50
N VAL A 32 -1.87 -23.00 -8.66
CA VAL A 32 -3.17 -23.58 -9.01
C VAL A 32 -2.98 -24.45 -10.25
N GLU A 33 -2.93 -25.77 -10.04
CA GLU A 33 -2.60 -26.76 -11.06
C GLU A 33 -3.19 -28.11 -10.64
N ASP A 34 -3.97 -28.74 -11.51
CA ASP A 34 -4.64 -30.01 -11.24
C ASP A 34 -3.70 -31.22 -11.44
N ASP A 35 -2.69 -31.11 -12.32
CA ASP A 35 -1.58 -32.05 -12.36
C ASP A 35 -0.71 -31.93 -11.11
N ARG A 36 -0.88 -32.89 -10.19
CA ARG A 36 -0.15 -32.95 -8.92
C ARG A 36 1.36 -33.00 -9.09
N MET A 37 1.86 -33.67 -10.14
CA MET A 37 3.30 -33.79 -10.38
C MET A 37 3.89 -32.44 -10.79
N LEU A 38 3.21 -31.73 -11.70
CA LEU A 38 3.63 -30.40 -12.11
C LEU A 38 3.50 -29.39 -10.97
N ALA A 39 2.39 -29.43 -10.23
CA ALA A 39 2.17 -28.59 -9.05
C ALA A 39 3.30 -28.77 -8.02
N GLU A 40 3.68 -30.01 -7.73
CA GLU A 40 4.76 -30.33 -6.79
C GLU A 40 6.14 -29.88 -7.30
N LEU A 41 6.42 -30.04 -8.60
CA LEU A 41 7.64 -29.52 -9.20
C LEU A 41 7.75 -27.99 -9.06
N ILE A 42 6.66 -27.27 -9.34
CA ILE A 42 6.60 -25.81 -9.18
C ILE A 42 6.77 -25.43 -7.71
N CYS A 43 6.07 -26.12 -6.79
CA CYS A 43 6.17 -25.89 -5.36
C CYS A 43 7.62 -26.02 -4.89
N GLN A 44 8.27 -27.14 -5.18
CA GLN A 44 9.67 -27.39 -4.80
C GLN A 44 10.65 -26.38 -5.41
N LEU A 45 10.40 -25.90 -6.63
CA LEU A 45 11.22 -24.87 -7.27
C LEU A 45 11.13 -23.53 -6.51
N LEU A 46 9.91 -23.12 -6.17
CA LEU A 46 9.63 -21.84 -5.53
C LEU A 46 10.01 -21.85 -4.04
N ASP A 47 9.69 -22.94 -3.32
CA ASP A 47 10.08 -23.11 -1.90
C ASP A 47 11.60 -23.04 -1.73
N ARG A 48 12.37 -23.76 -2.58
CA ARG A 48 13.84 -23.68 -2.58
C ARG A 48 14.39 -22.29 -2.89
N SER A 49 13.57 -21.42 -3.49
CA SER A 49 13.92 -20.05 -3.82
C SER A 49 13.51 -19.03 -2.74
N GLY A 50 12.90 -19.48 -1.64
CA GLY A 50 12.54 -18.66 -0.48
C GLY A 50 11.07 -18.22 -0.40
N PHE A 51 10.24 -18.64 -1.36
CA PHE A 51 8.80 -18.31 -1.35
C PHE A 51 8.04 -19.20 -0.37
N ALA A 52 6.97 -18.65 0.22
CA ALA A 52 5.99 -19.44 0.97
C ALA A 52 4.91 -19.91 0.00
N VAL A 53 4.89 -21.19 -0.35
CA VAL A 53 4.00 -21.71 -1.39
C VAL A 53 2.79 -22.43 -0.78
N ARG A 54 1.60 -22.16 -1.32
CA ARG A 54 0.39 -22.95 -1.12
C ARG A 54 -0.05 -23.51 -2.47
N THR A 55 -0.69 -24.67 -2.46
CA THR A 55 -1.20 -25.33 -3.67
C THR A 55 -2.71 -25.50 -3.64
N ALA A 56 -3.34 -25.36 -4.80
CA ALA A 56 -4.72 -25.72 -5.07
C ALA A 56 -4.78 -26.56 -6.35
N HIS A 57 -5.68 -27.54 -6.39
CA HIS A 57 -5.81 -28.47 -7.52
C HIS A 57 -7.10 -28.27 -8.33
N ASP A 58 -7.80 -27.17 -8.06
CA ASP A 58 -9.03 -26.76 -8.73
C ASP A 58 -9.34 -25.29 -8.42
N GLY A 59 -10.19 -24.67 -9.23
CA GLY A 59 -10.48 -23.25 -9.11
C GLY A 59 -11.27 -22.86 -7.85
N GLU A 60 -12.13 -23.73 -7.31
CA GLU A 60 -12.91 -23.42 -6.11
C GLU A 60 -12.03 -23.39 -4.87
N ARG A 61 -11.10 -24.35 -4.75
CA ARG A 61 -10.10 -24.37 -3.69
C ARG A 61 -9.17 -23.19 -3.84
N ALA A 62 -8.74 -22.84 -5.05
CA ALA A 62 -7.92 -21.65 -5.30
C ALA A 62 -8.59 -20.37 -4.77
N LEU A 63 -9.87 -20.15 -5.09
CA LEU A 63 -10.61 -18.99 -4.58
C LEU A 63 -10.83 -19.03 -3.06
N SER A 64 -11.01 -20.22 -2.49
CA SER A 64 -11.11 -20.38 -1.03
C SER A 64 -9.80 -19.97 -0.35
N LEU A 65 -8.66 -20.50 -0.84
CA LEU A 65 -7.33 -20.15 -0.34
C LEU A 65 -7.00 -18.67 -0.50
N TYR A 66 -7.38 -18.10 -1.64
CA TYR A 66 -7.22 -16.68 -1.94
C TYR A 66 -7.98 -15.79 -0.95
N ARG A 67 -9.21 -16.16 -0.58
CA ARG A 67 -10.03 -15.42 0.40
C ARG A 67 -9.52 -15.57 1.84
N GLU A 68 -9.02 -16.75 2.20
CA GLU A 68 -8.40 -16.98 3.50
C GLU A 68 -7.18 -16.07 3.70
N GLU A 69 -6.29 -16.03 2.70
CA GLU A 69 -5.07 -15.24 2.75
C GLU A 69 -4.61 -14.88 1.32
N PRO A 70 -4.81 -13.63 0.87
CA PRO A 70 -4.41 -13.23 -0.48
C PRO A 70 -2.90 -13.35 -0.69
N PRO A 71 -2.45 -14.13 -1.70
CA PRO A 71 -1.03 -14.28 -2.02
C PRO A 71 -0.47 -13.03 -2.71
N ASP A 72 0.84 -12.97 -2.85
CA ASP A 72 1.52 -11.91 -3.61
C ASP A 72 1.52 -12.20 -5.10
N CYS A 73 1.64 -13.49 -5.45
CA CYS A 73 1.59 -13.99 -6.81
C CYS A 73 0.80 -15.30 -6.89
N ILE A 74 0.08 -15.49 -7.99
CA ILE A 74 -0.62 -16.73 -8.32
C ILE A 74 -0.03 -17.26 -9.62
N VAL A 75 0.37 -18.52 -9.61
CA VAL A 75 0.70 -19.29 -10.81
C VAL A 75 -0.53 -20.13 -11.13
N LEU A 76 -1.21 -19.82 -12.23
CA LEU A 76 -2.57 -20.29 -12.50
C LEU A 76 -2.63 -21.07 -13.81
N ASP A 77 -2.93 -22.35 -13.75
CA ASP A 77 -3.32 -23.08 -14.96
C ASP A 77 -4.70 -22.65 -15.45
N VAL A 78 -4.86 -22.62 -16.77
CA VAL A 78 -6.13 -22.35 -17.44
C VAL A 78 -7.06 -23.56 -17.36
N LEU A 79 -6.52 -24.76 -17.58
CA LEU A 79 -7.30 -25.99 -17.74
C LEU A 79 -7.52 -26.68 -16.39
N LEU A 80 -8.39 -26.11 -15.55
CA LEU A 80 -8.73 -26.67 -14.23
C LEU A 80 -10.08 -27.40 -14.24
N PRO A 81 -10.27 -28.42 -13.40
CA PRO A 81 -11.57 -29.03 -13.18
C PRO A 81 -12.51 -28.09 -12.39
N ARG A 82 -13.82 -28.28 -12.58
CA ARG A 82 -14.92 -27.50 -11.98
C ARG A 82 -14.94 -26.05 -12.46
N LEU A 83 -14.11 -25.20 -11.87
CA LEU A 83 -13.97 -23.79 -12.23
C LEU A 83 -12.64 -23.61 -12.98
N ASP A 84 -12.73 -23.15 -14.22
CA ASP A 84 -11.58 -22.93 -15.08
C ASP A 84 -10.70 -21.76 -14.59
N GLY A 85 -9.44 -21.74 -15.02
CA GLY A 85 -8.49 -20.70 -14.63
C GLY A 85 -8.94 -19.30 -15.03
N TRP A 86 -9.68 -19.16 -16.14
CA TRP A 86 -10.27 -17.88 -16.52
C TRP A 86 -11.34 -17.40 -15.54
N GLY A 87 -12.21 -18.28 -15.06
CA GLY A 87 -13.19 -17.98 -14.03
C GLY A 87 -12.54 -17.57 -12.71
N VAL A 88 -11.45 -18.24 -12.32
CA VAL A 88 -10.63 -17.85 -11.17
C VAL A 88 -10.06 -16.44 -11.36
N LEU A 89 -9.41 -16.18 -12.49
CA LEU A 89 -8.82 -14.87 -12.81
C LEU A 89 -9.87 -13.76 -12.78
N ARG A 90 -11.03 -13.96 -13.44
CA ARG A 90 -12.15 -13.00 -13.43
C ARG A 90 -12.63 -12.69 -12.03
N THR A 91 -12.80 -13.71 -11.20
CA THR A 91 -13.27 -13.55 -9.81
C THR A 91 -12.27 -12.77 -8.98
N ILE A 92 -10.97 -13.08 -9.11
CA ILE A 92 -9.90 -12.36 -8.42
C ILE A 92 -9.90 -10.91 -8.87
N ARG A 93 -9.92 -10.65 -10.18
CA ARG A 93 -9.88 -9.28 -10.74
C ARG A 93 -11.10 -8.44 -10.38
N ALA A 94 -12.27 -9.04 -10.24
CA ALA A 94 -13.45 -8.32 -9.73
C ALA A 94 -13.24 -7.78 -8.29
N SER A 95 -12.33 -8.37 -7.51
CA SER A 95 -12.08 -8.01 -6.10
C SER A 95 -10.75 -7.31 -5.84
N ASP A 96 -9.70 -7.62 -6.61
CA ASP A 96 -8.34 -7.12 -6.41
C ASP A 96 -7.54 -7.10 -7.71
N HIS A 97 -6.85 -5.99 -7.92
CA HIS A 97 -5.97 -5.78 -9.08
C HIS A 97 -4.49 -5.82 -8.67
N LEU A 98 -4.21 -5.94 -7.37
CA LEU A 98 -2.84 -5.88 -6.87
C LEU A 98 -2.19 -7.26 -6.83
N THR A 99 -2.93 -8.33 -6.51
CA THR A 99 -2.41 -9.71 -6.57
C THR A 99 -1.92 -10.03 -7.98
N GLN A 100 -0.66 -10.44 -8.10
CA GLN A 100 -0.07 -10.72 -9.39
C GLN A 100 -0.50 -12.10 -9.90
N VAL A 101 -0.89 -12.24 -11.17
CA VAL A 101 -1.31 -13.51 -11.74
C VAL A 101 -0.51 -13.83 -12.99
N ILE A 102 0.18 -14.97 -12.95
CA ILE A 102 0.90 -15.58 -14.07
C ILE A 102 0.06 -16.75 -14.55
N VAL A 103 -0.41 -16.70 -15.79
CA VAL A 103 -1.22 -17.75 -16.38
C VAL A 103 -0.33 -18.75 -17.11
N LEU A 104 -0.47 -20.03 -16.77
CA LEU A 104 0.12 -21.15 -17.51
C LEU A 104 -0.85 -21.54 -18.64
N THR A 105 -0.34 -21.69 -19.86
CA THR A 105 -1.18 -21.98 -21.04
C THR A 105 -0.53 -22.99 -21.96
N GLU A 106 -1.30 -23.81 -22.68
CA GLU A 106 -0.76 -24.71 -23.71
C GLU A 106 -0.26 -23.92 -24.95
N LEU A 107 0.79 -24.43 -25.62
CA LEU A 107 1.26 -23.86 -26.89
C LEU A 107 0.15 -23.91 -27.95
N GLY A 108 -0.16 -22.77 -28.59
CA GLY A 108 -1.00 -22.75 -29.80
C GLY A 108 -2.25 -21.86 -29.77
N SER A 109 -2.58 -21.20 -28.65
CA SER A 109 -3.76 -20.33 -28.59
C SER A 109 -3.37 -18.84 -28.61
N ALA A 110 -2.95 -18.32 -29.76
CA ALA A 110 -2.72 -16.88 -29.92
C ALA A 110 -3.97 -16.06 -29.52
N GLU A 111 -5.16 -16.59 -29.80
CA GLU A 111 -6.47 -16.03 -29.47
C GLU A 111 -6.74 -16.00 -27.96
N ARG A 112 -6.44 -17.09 -27.23
CA ARG A 112 -6.64 -17.13 -25.76
C ARG A 112 -5.66 -16.26 -24.98
N ARG A 113 -4.49 -15.94 -25.54
CA ARG A 113 -3.57 -14.96 -24.92
C ARG A 113 -4.12 -13.54 -24.99
N VAL A 114 -4.81 -13.18 -26.08
CA VAL A 114 -5.46 -11.87 -26.22
C VAL A 114 -6.60 -11.77 -25.22
N GLU A 115 -7.48 -12.78 -25.18
CA GLU A 115 -8.58 -12.86 -24.22
C GLU A 115 -8.09 -12.76 -22.77
N GLY A 116 -6.99 -13.45 -22.45
CA GLY A 116 -6.44 -13.36 -21.11
C GLY A 116 -5.83 -12.00 -20.74
N LEU A 117 -5.19 -11.31 -21.69
CA LEU A 117 -4.66 -9.96 -21.45
C LEU A 117 -5.81 -8.98 -21.18
N GLU A 118 -6.92 -9.12 -21.90
CA GLU A 118 -8.15 -8.37 -21.66
C GLU A 118 -8.78 -8.68 -20.30
N LEU A 119 -8.66 -9.93 -19.83
CA LEU A 119 -9.11 -10.36 -18.50
C LEU A 119 -8.16 -9.94 -17.35
N GLY A 120 -7.02 -9.30 -17.66
CA GLY A 120 -6.16 -8.66 -16.68
C GLY A 120 -5.11 -9.54 -16.02
N ALA A 121 -4.67 -10.64 -16.64
CA ALA A 121 -3.48 -11.33 -16.14
C ALA A 121 -2.23 -10.46 -16.29
N ASP A 122 -1.29 -10.58 -15.35
CA ASP A 122 -0.05 -9.80 -15.38
C ASP A 122 0.98 -10.40 -16.32
N ASP A 123 0.99 -11.73 -16.48
CA ASP A 123 1.95 -12.44 -17.33
C ASP A 123 1.41 -13.79 -17.84
N TYR A 124 2.09 -14.32 -18.86
CA TYR A 124 1.78 -15.61 -19.49
C TYR A 124 3.04 -16.46 -19.63
N LEU A 125 2.90 -17.76 -19.37
CA LEU A 125 3.96 -18.74 -19.55
C LEU A 125 3.43 -19.98 -20.28
N PRO A 126 3.88 -20.27 -21.52
CA PRO A 126 3.41 -21.43 -22.25
C PRO A 126 4.00 -22.74 -21.69
N LYS A 127 3.21 -23.82 -21.67
CA LYS A 127 3.61 -25.21 -21.39
C LYS A 127 4.10 -25.88 -22.69
N PRO A 128 5.23 -26.63 -22.69
CA PRO A 128 6.17 -26.78 -21.58
C PRO A 128 7.05 -25.54 -21.38
N PHE A 129 7.41 -25.24 -20.14
CA PHE A 129 8.27 -24.10 -19.78
C PHE A 129 9.56 -24.55 -19.08
N ALA A 130 10.59 -23.69 -19.15
CA ALA A 130 11.80 -23.88 -18.38
C ALA A 130 11.58 -23.46 -16.91
N PRO A 131 12.02 -24.25 -15.90
CA PRO A 131 11.90 -23.88 -14.49
C PRO A 131 12.49 -22.51 -14.16
N GLY A 132 13.64 -22.17 -14.76
CA GLY A 132 14.28 -20.86 -14.56
C GLY A 132 13.44 -19.70 -15.09
N GLU A 133 12.63 -19.92 -16.14
CA GLU A 133 11.75 -18.90 -16.69
C GLU A 133 10.58 -18.61 -15.74
N LEU A 134 9.90 -19.65 -15.24
CA LEU A 134 8.83 -19.49 -14.25
C LEU A 134 9.34 -18.74 -13.01
N LEU A 135 10.50 -19.15 -12.48
CA LEU A 135 11.09 -18.54 -11.31
C LEU A 135 11.41 -17.05 -11.54
N ALA A 136 11.98 -16.70 -12.69
CA ALA A 136 12.28 -15.31 -13.03
C ALA A 136 11.02 -14.43 -13.07
N ARG A 137 9.93 -14.95 -13.66
CA ARG A 137 8.64 -14.25 -13.74
C ARG A 137 8.01 -14.07 -12.36
N VAL A 138 7.95 -15.12 -11.55
CA VAL A 138 7.42 -15.05 -10.17
C VAL A 138 8.22 -14.04 -9.34
N ARG A 139 9.55 -14.04 -9.44
CA ARG A 139 10.41 -13.05 -8.75
C ARG A 139 10.11 -11.62 -9.18
N ALA A 140 10.03 -11.36 -10.49
CA ALA A 140 9.77 -10.03 -11.00
C ALA A 140 8.42 -9.48 -10.52
N ARG A 141 7.36 -10.31 -10.60
CA ARG A 141 6.00 -9.94 -10.21
C ARG A 141 5.86 -9.74 -8.70
N THR A 142 6.39 -10.66 -7.91
CA THR A 142 6.34 -10.56 -6.44
C THR A 142 7.11 -9.32 -5.95
N SER A 143 8.27 -9.03 -6.53
CA SER A 143 9.06 -7.83 -6.18
C SER A 143 8.34 -6.54 -6.55
N ALA A 144 7.66 -6.50 -7.71
CA ALA A 144 6.86 -5.35 -8.12
C ALA A 144 5.70 -5.10 -7.13
N ARG A 145 5.03 -6.18 -6.70
CA ARG A 145 3.95 -6.11 -5.71
C ARG A 145 4.43 -5.58 -4.36
N GLN A 146 5.59 -6.03 -3.88
CA GLN A 146 6.18 -5.56 -2.63
C GLN A 146 6.49 -4.06 -2.69
N ARG A 147 7.12 -3.59 -3.77
CA ARG A 147 7.42 -2.16 -3.96
C ARG A 147 6.17 -1.28 -3.95
N ILE A 148 5.08 -1.73 -4.58
CA ILE A 148 3.80 -1.01 -4.54
C ILE A 148 3.27 -0.92 -3.10
N ARG A 149 3.34 -2.01 -2.31
CA ARG A 149 2.91 -1.98 -0.89
C ARG A 149 3.79 -1.06 -0.05
N GLU A 150 5.11 -1.14 -0.21
CA GLU A 150 6.06 -0.27 0.50
C GLU A 150 5.79 1.21 0.22
N LEU A 151 5.56 1.56 -1.05
CA LEU A 151 5.23 2.93 -1.45
C LEU A 151 3.88 3.40 -0.89
N GLN A 152 2.88 2.53 -0.83
CA GLN A 152 1.58 2.85 -0.22
C GLN A 152 1.73 3.11 1.28
N VAL A 153 2.43 2.23 2.01
CA VAL A 153 2.70 2.39 3.45
C VAL A 153 3.50 3.68 3.71
N ALA A 154 4.53 3.95 2.91
CA ALA A 154 5.34 5.15 3.04
C ALA A 154 4.52 6.43 2.79
N LYS A 155 3.66 6.44 1.77
CA LYS A 155 2.75 7.55 1.48
C LYS A 155 1.77 7.79 2.63
N ASP A 156 1.14 6.74 3.15
CA ASP A 156 0.17 6.84 4.24
C ASP A 156 0.83 7.29 5.55
N SER A 157 2.10 6.92 5.78
CA SER A 157 2.89 7.46 6.89
C SER A 157 3.17 8.95 6.68
N ALA A 158 3.65 9.35 5.50
CA ALA A 158 4.01 10.73 5.23
C ALA A 158 2.80 11.68 5.37
N VAL A 159 1.63 11.28 4.88
CA VAL A 159 0.38 12.06 5.05
C VAL A 159 0.02 12.19 6.53
N ARG A 160 0.09 11.10 7.30
CA ARG A 160 -0.15 11.15 8.76
C ARG A 160 0.81 12.07 9.48
N ASP A 161 2.09 12.03 9.13
CA ASP A 161 3.12 12.88 9.74
C ASP A 161 2.88 14.37 9.45
N VAL A 162 2.48 14.70 8.21
CA VAL A 162 2.12 16.08 7.83
C VAL A 162 0.92 16.57 8.63
N VAL A 163 -0.18 15.81 8.64
CA VAL A 163 -1.39 16.19 9.38
C VAL A 163 -1.10 16.34 10.87
N ARG A 164 -0.33 15.41 11.45
CA ARG A 164 0.08 15.47 12.86
C ARG A 164 0.87 16.74 13.16
N ARG A 165 1.87 17.08 12.33
CA ARG A 165 2.69 18.28 12.52
C ARG A 165 1.84 19.56 12.49
N TYR A 166 0.93 19.67 11.54
CA TYR A 166 0.04 20.83 11.46
C TYR A 166 -0.97 20.89 12.60
N ALA A 167 -1.53 19.75 13.03
CA ALA A 167 -2.43 19.68 14.17
C ALA A 167 -1.73 19.98 15.52
N GLU A 168 -0.40 19.95 15.56
CA GLU A 168 0.42 20.36 16.72
C GLU A 168 0.77 21.85 16.70
N THR A 169 1.24 22.34 15.55
CA THR A 169 1.77 23.71 15.45
C THR A 169 0.67 24.77 15.30
N ILE A 170 -0.34 24.53 14.44
CA ILE A 170 -1.37 25.54 14.14
C ILE A 170 -2.14 25.98 15.39
N PRO A 171 -2.60 25.06 16.28
CA PRO A 171 -3.31 25.51 17.47
C PRO A 171 -2.48 26.38 18.38
N HIS A 172 -1.19 26.07 18.52
CA HIS A 172 -0.29 26.88 19.34
C HIS A 172 -0.13 28.29 18.77
N GLU A 173 0.12 28.41 17.46
CA GLU A 173 0.31 29.69 16.78
C GLU A 173 -0.96 30.54 16.72
N LEU A 174 -2.16 29.93 16.64
CA LEU A 174 -3.43 30.65 16.61
C LEU A 174 -3.94 31.02 18.01
N ASN A 175 -3.73 30.16 19.02
CA ASN A 175 -4.20 30.45 20.37
C ASN A 175 -3.48 31.63 21.02
N GLN A 176 -2.20 31.88 20.66
CA GLN A 176 -1.44 33.03 21.15
C GLN A 176 -2.10 34.39 20.82
N PRO A 177 -2.32 34.75 19.53
CA PRO A 177 -2.98 36.01 19.18
C PRO A 177 -4.45 36.04 19.62
N LEU A 178 -5.17 34.91 19.60
CA LEU A 178 -6.56 34.85 20.09
C LEU A 178 -6.65 35.18 21.58
N SER A 179 -5.72 34.66 22.39
CA SER A 179 -5.68 34.98 23.83
C SER A 179 -5.44 36.47 24.08
N ILE A 180 -4.65 37.13 23.23
CA ILE A 180 -4.43 38.58 23.30
C ILE A 180 -5.71 39.34 22.96
N ILE A 181 -6.40 38.97 21.86
CA ILE A 181 -7.65 39.60 21.43
C ILE A 181 -8.74 39.47 22.50
N VAL A 182 -8.92 38.25 23.03
CA VAL A 182 -9.88 37.97 24.10
C VAL A 182 -9.51 38.75 25.36
N GLY A 183 -8.24 38.71 25.78
CA GLY A 183 -7.79 39.42 26.98
C GLY A 183 -8.00 40.94 26.91
N TYR A 184 -7.72 41.58 25.77
CA TYR A 184 -8.00 43.01 25.60
C TYR A 184 -9.50 43.31 25.59
N GLY A 185 -10.31 42.47 24.94
CA GLY A 185 -11.76 42.63 24.95
C GLY A 185 -12.35 42.50 26.36
N GLU A 186 -11.89 41.53 27.15
CA GLU A 186 -12.28 41.37 28.56
C GLU A 186 -11.87 42.58 29.40
N LEU A 187 -10.65 43.09 29.23
CA LEU A 187 -10.20 44.32 29.90
C LEU A 187 -11.06 45.54 29.55
N MET A 188 -11.43 45.72 28.28
CA MET A 188 -12.27 46.84 27.85
C MET A 188 -13.68 46.78 28.45
N GLN A 189 -14.21 45.58 28.68
CA GLN A 189 -15.49 45.37 29.35
C GLN A 189 -15.45 45.73 30.84
N ASP A 190 -14.34 45.41 31.51
CA ASP A 190 -14.16 45.64 32.95
C ASP A 190 -13.85 47.10 33.30
N VAL A 191 -13.29 47.88 32.37
CA VAL A 191 -12.98 49.30 32.60
C VAL A 191 -14.28 50.13 32.66
N ARG A 192 -14.60 50.66 33.85
CA ARG A 192 -15.84 51.41 34.12
C ARG A 192 -16.06 52.62 33.21
N THR A 193 -14.99 53.23 32.72
CA THR A 193 -15.03 54.43 31.87
C THR A 193 -15.13 54.12 30.39
N THR A 194 -15.12 52.85 29.97
CA THR A 194 -15.25 52.49 28.56
C THR A 194 -16.62 52.91 28.03
N PRO A 195 -16.70 53.64 26.91
CA PRO A 195 -17.96 54.01 26.26
C PRO A 195 -18.83 52.78 25.96
N GLY A 196 -20.16 52.94 25.99
CA GLY A 196 -21.11 51.84 25.78
C GLY A 196 -20.88 51.09 24.46
N GLU A 197 -20.73 51.83 23.36
CA GLU A 197 -20.46 51.29 22.03
C GLU A 197 -19.13 50.51 21.97
N MET A 198 -18.09 50.98 22.67
CA MET A 198 -16.81 50.27 22.74
C MET A 198 -16.90 48.99 23.59
N ARG A 199 -17.72 48.98 24.65
CA ARG A 199 -17.99 47.77 25.43
C ARG A 199 -18.74 46.72 24.63
N GLU A 200 -19.71 47.14 23.81
CA GLU A 200 -20.44 46.24 22.92
C GLU A 200 -19.51 45.64 21.84
N MET A 201 -18.64 46.47 21.24
CA MET A 201 -17.61 45.97 20.31
C MET A 201 -16.66 44.97 20.98
N ALA A 202 -16.23 45.27 22.22
CA ALA A 202 -15.37 44.37 22.99
C ALA A 202 -16.08 43.05 23.35
N ALA A 203 -17.39 43.06 23.60
CA ALA A 203 -18.19 41.85 23.79
C ALA A 203 -18.17 40.95 22.55
N THR A 204 -18.42 41.53 21.38
CA THR A 204 -18.35 40.82 20.09
C THR A 204 -16.96 40.24 19.83
N MET A 205 -15.88 40.98 20.15
CA MET A 205 -14.50 40.49 20.01
C MET A 205 -14.20 39.29 20.90
N VAL A 206 -14.67 39.30 22.15
CA VAL A 206 -14.49 38.21 23.10
C VAL A 206 -15.25 36.96 22.65
N GLU A 207 -16.49 37.12 22.22
CA GLU A 207 -17.32 36.01 21.74
C GLU A 207 -16.70 35.37 20.49
N ALA A 208 -16.37 36.16 19.47
CA ALA A 208 -15.71 35.67 18.26
C ALA A 208 -14.34 35.01 18.56
N GLY A 209 -13.56 35.59 19.47
CA GLY A 209 -12.27 35.02 19.88
C GLY A 209 -12.40 33.67 20.58
N LYS A 210 -13.41 33.50 21.43
CA LYS A 210 -13.73 32.23 22.12
C LYS A 210 -14.23 31.17 21.14
N GLU A 211 -15.09 31.54 20.19
CA GLU A 211 -15.54 30.63 19.13
C GLU A 211 -14.39 30.12 18.27
N LEU A 212 -13.49 31.03 17.85
CA LEU A 212 -12.29 30.66 17.08
C LEU A 212 -11.37 29.74 17.88
N ALA A 213 -11.16 30.01 19.18
CA ALA A 213 -10.34 29.16 20.04
C ALA A 213 -10.92 27.73 20.16
N GLU A 214 -12.24 27.58 20.26
CA GLU A 214 -12.88 26.26 20.28
C GLU A 214 -12.80 25.54 18.92
N LEU A 215 -12.90 26.25 17.79
CA LEU A 215 -12.66 25.65 16.46
C LEU A 215 -11.21 25.18 16.31
N VAL A 216 -10.25 25.99 16.75
CA VAL A 216 -8.82 25.66 16.74
C VAL A 216 -8.52 24.45 17.62
N LYS A 217 -9.17 24.35 18.78
CA LYS A 217 -9.08 23.19 19.68
C LYS A 217 -9.64 21.92 19.04
N LYS A 218 -10.79 21.98 18.37
CA LYS A 218 -11.34 20.86 17.58
C LYS A 218 -10.38 20.43 16.47
N PHE A 219 -9.75 21.39 15.78
CA PHE A 219 -8.72 21.08 14.78
C PHE A 219 -7.51 20.37 15.41
N GLY A 220 -7.07 20.78 16.60
CA GLY A 220 -6.00 20.11 17.34
C GLY A 220 -6.32 18.66 17.77
N GLN A 221 -7.61 18.27 17.83
CA GLN A 221 -8.02 16.90 18.12
C GLN A 221 -7.80 15.94 16.93
N LEU A 222 -7.54 16.46 15.73
CA LEU A 222 -7.22 15.67 14.53
C LEU A 222 -5.91 14.87 14.62
N ARG A 223 -5.19 14.94 15.75
CA ARG A 223 -3.97 14.18 16.03
C ARG A 223 -4.20 12.66 16.07
N GLN A 224 -5.44 12.19 16.21
CA GLN A 224 -5.79 10.77 16.36
C GLN A 224 -6.71 10.25 15.25
N PHE A 225 -6.52 10.67 14.00
CA PHE A 225 -7.37 10.13 12.93
C PHE A 225 -6.93 8.72 12.51
N ARG A 226 -7.91 7.82 12.31
CA ARG A 226 -7.70 6.52 11.67
C ARG A 226 -8.39 6.56 10.31
N ALA A 227 -7.64 6.33 9.23
CA ALA A 227 -8.23 6.10 7.92
C ALA A 227 -8.90 4.72 7.93
N ARG A 228 -10.22 4.66 7.73
CA ARG A 228 -10.96 3.40 7.55
C ARG A 228 -11.52 3.37 6.14
N ARG A 229 -11.44 2.19 5.50
CA ARG A 229 -12.17 1.93 4.26
C ARG A 229 -13.59 1.52 4.60
N PHE A 230 -14.56 2.27 4.09
CA PHE A 230 -15.98 1.91 4.18
C PHE A 230 -16.55 1.88 2.76
N GLY A 231 -17.04 0.73 2.32
CA GLY A 231 -17.73 0.60 1.02
C GLY A 231 -16.93 1.08 -0.21
N GLY A 232 -15.60 1.01 -0.17
CA GLY A 232 -14.72 1.46 -1.27
C GLY A 232 -14.34 2.95 -1.24
N ALA A 233 -14.86 3.74 -0.29
CA ALA A 233 -14.41 5.10 -0.02
C ALA A 233 -13.45 5.14 1.17
N ASP A 234 -12.39 5.94 1.06
CA ASP A 234 -11.48 6.22 2.17
C ASP A 234 -12.14 7.28 3.07
N MET A 235 -12.48 6.92 4.30
CA MET A 235 -13.08 7.82 5.29
C MET A 235 -12.09 8.11 6.42
N VAL A 236 -12.01 9.37 6.82
CA VAL A 236 -11.20 9.81 7.96
C VAL A 236 -12.10 9.84 9.20
N ASP A 237 -11.86 8.91 10.12
CA ASP A 237 -12.53 8.94 11.42
C ASP A 237 -11.81 9.95 12.32
N LEU A 238 -12.49 11.04 12.67
CA LEU A 238 -11.95 12.16 13.43
C LEU A 238 -12.18 12.00 14.94
N ASN A 239 -12.85 10.93 15.38
CA ASN A 239 -13.34 10.77 16.75
C ASN A 239 -13.02 9.37 17.28
N VAL A 240 -11.73 9.07 17.46
CA VAL A 240 -11.31 7.86 18.18
C VAL A 240 -11.14 8.23 19.65
N ASP A 241 -12.23 8.19 20.42
CA ASP A 241 -12.10 7.91 21.85
C ASP A 241 -11.49 6.51 21.94
N LEU A 242 -10.18 6.45 22.17
CA LEU A 242 -9.47 5.20 22.39
C LEU A 242 -9.94 4.64 23.73
N ASP A 243 -10.90 3.71 23.71
CA ASP A 243 -10.92 2.69 24.75
C ASP A 243 -9.68 1.81 24.53
N PRO A 244 -8.68 1.81 25.43
CA PRO A 244 -7.49 0.99 25.27
C PRO A 244 -7.78 -0.52 25.28
N ASN A 245 -9.02 -0.95 25.54
CA ASN A 245 -9.43 -2.36 25.55
C ASN A 245 -10.24 -2.84 24.32
N GLU A 246 -10.51 -2.01 23.32
CA GLU A 246 -11.21 -2.48 22.12
C GLU A 246 -10.25 -3.23 21.16
N GLU A 247 -10.37 -4.56 21.13
CA GLU A 247 -9.70 -5.42 20.14
C GLU A 247 -10.12 -5.04 18.71
N PRO A 248 -9.21 -5.14 17.71
CA PRO A 248 -9.56 -4.87 16.33
C PRO A 248 -10.64 -5.85 15.84
N ALA A 249 -11.76 -5.30 15.38
CA ALA A 249 -12.83 -6.07 14.73
C ALA A 249 -12.26 -6.89 13.57
N ARG A 250 -12.54 -8.21 13.63
CA ARG A 250 -12.07 -9.25 12.69
C ARG A 250 -12.56 -9.03 11.27
#